data_AF-A0A4U9TKG4-F1
#
_entry.id   AF-A0A4U9TKG4-F1
#
_cell.length_a   1.000
_cell.length_b   1.000
_cell.length_c   1.000
_cell.angle_alpha   90.00
_cell.angle_beta   90.00
_cell.angle_gamma   90.00
#
_symmetry.space_group_name_H-M   'P 1'
#
loop_
_entity.id
_entity.type
_entity.pdbx_description
1 polymer ?
#
loop_
_entity_poly.entity_id
_entity_poly.type
_entity_poly.pdbx_seq_one_letter_code
_entity_poly.pdbx_strand_id
1 'polypeptide(L)' 'MAMVKLTGNPQVKFLHCLPAFHDDQTTLGKQMAEQYGMHGGMEVTNEVFESEHSIVFDQAENRLHTIKAVMVATLSKTL' A
#
# COMPACT_ATOMS: atom_id res chain seq x y z
N MET A 1 -12.20 8.72 -2.14
CA MET A 1 -12.14 8.94 -0.66
C MET A 1 -13.35 8.49 0.18
N ALA A 2 -14.42 7.91 -0.36
CA ALA A 2 -15.65 7.63 0.42
C ALA A 2 -15.40 6.75 1.66
N MET A 3 -14.67 5.63 1.51
CA MET A 3 -14.35 4.71 2.60
C MET A 3 -13.51 5.36 3.71
N VAL A 4 -12.48 6.13 3.34
CA VAL A 4 -11.63 6.87 4.29
C VAL A 4 -12.48 7.83 5.13
N LYS A 5 -13.43 8.54 4.51
CA LYS A 5 -14.34 9.47 5.22
C LYS A 5 -15.28 8.76 6.18
N LEU A 6 -15.76 7.56 5.85
CA LEU A 6 -16.66 6.78 6.71
C LEU A 6 -16.02 6.33 8.02
N THR A 7 -14.69 6.33 8.11
CA THR A 7 -13.99 6.02 9.37
C THR A 7 -14.26 7.05 10.47
N GLY A 8 -14.67 8.27 10.11
CA GLY A 8 -14.86 9.38 11.06
C GLY A 8 -13.57 9.88 11.72
N ASN A 9 -12.41 9.32 11.36
CA ASN A 9 -11.11 9.68 11.92
C ASN A 9 -10.29 10.47 10.90
N PRO A 10 -10.05 11.78 11.10
CA PRO A 10 -9.27 12.58 10.16
C PRO A 10 -7.80 12.14 10.06
N GLN A 11 -7.30 11.38 11.03
CA GLN A 11 -5.92 10.89 11.06
C GLN A 11 -5.77 9.44 10.58
N VAL A 12 -6.83 8.82 10.04
CA VAL A 12 -6.73 7.44 9.55
C VAL A 12 -5.61 7.33 8.50
N LYS A 13 -4.85 6.24 8.55
CA LYS A 13 -3.81 5.96 7.57
C LYS A 13 -4.18 4.73 6.74
N PHE A 14 -3.83 4.78 5.47
CA PHE A 14 -3.97 3.70 4.52
C PHE A 14 -2.65 2.92 4.42
N LEU A 15 -2.76 1.60 4.50
CA LEU A 15 -1.66 0.63 4.44
C LEU A 15 -1.98 -0.37 3.34
N HIS A 16 -0.95 -0.84 2.63
CA HIS A 16 -1.06 -1.87 1.61
C HIS A 16 0.32 -2.49 1.36
N CYS A 17 0.40 -3.81 1.37
CA CYS A 17 1.61 -4.49 0.95
C CYS A 17 1.75 -4.38 -0.58
N LEU A 18 2.84 -3.80 -1.08
CA LEU A 18 3.06 -3.62 -2.52
C LEU A 18 3.35 -4.96 -3.23
N PRO A 19 3.01 -5.09 -4.53
CA PRO A 19 2.42 -4.07 -5.42
C PRO A 19 0.91 -3.84 -5.20
N ALA A 20 0.41 -2.69 -5.68
CA ALA A 20 -1.01 -2.33 -5.66
C ALA A 20 -1.48 -1.95 -7.08
N PHE A 21 -2.71 -2.30 -7.47
CA PHE A 21 -3.37 -1.86 -8.69
C PHE A 21 -4.20 -0.61 -8.40
N HIS A 22 -3.51 0.52 -8.22
CA HIS A 22 -4.13 1.81 -7.91
C HIS A 22 -4.40 2.68 -9.13
N ASP A 23 -3.84 2.34 -10.29
CA ASP A 23 -4.03 3.04 -11.56
C ASP A 23 -3.90 2.08 -12.78
N ASP A 24 -3.97 2.66 -13.97
CA ASP A 24 -3.93 1.93 -15.24
C ASP A 24 -2.51 1.95 -15.87
N GLN A 25 -1.46 2.29 -15.11
CA GLN A 25 -0.09 2.48 -15.64
C GLN A 25 0.71 1.18 -15.76
N THR A 26 0.18 0.07 -15.23
CA THR A 26 0.78 -1.25 -15.37
C THR A 26 0.09 -2.05 -16.48
N THR A 27 0.81 -2.98 -17.11
CA THR A 27 0.24 -3.81 -18.19
C THR A 27 -1.00 -4.58 -17.74
N LEU A 28 -0.94 -5.20 -16.56
CA LEU A 28 -2.08 -5.92 -15.97
C LEU A 28 -3.17 -4.97 -15.46
N GLY A 29 -2.79 -3.84 -14.84
CA GLY A 29 -3.74 -2.82 -14.38
C GLY A 29 -4.61 -2.30 -15.53
N LYS A 30 -4.00 -1.92 -16.65
CA LYS A 30 -4.71 -1.46 -17.84
C LYS A 30 -5.66 -2.52 -18.41
N GLN A 31 -5.21 -3.76 -18.53
CA GLN A 31 -6.03 -4.86 -19.05
C GLN A 31 -7.27 -5.11 -18.18
N MET A 32 -7.09 -5.13 -16.86
CA MET A 32 -8.20 -5.33 -15.93
C MET A 32 -9.15 -4.13 -15.92
N ALA A 33 -8.64 -2.90 -16.05
CA ALA A 33 -9.46 -1.70 -16.15
C ALA A 33 -10.35 -1.74 -17.41
N GLU A 34 -9.78 -2.12 -18.56
CA GLU A 34 -10.52 -2.27 -19.82
C GLU A 34 -11.55 -3.41 -19.76
N GLN A 35 -11.19 -4.56 -19.17
CA GLN A 35 -12.06 -5.75 -19.12
C GLN A 35 -13.23 -5.60 -18.13
N TYR A 36 -12.99 -4.97 -16.98
CA TYR A 36 -13.95 -4.91 -15.88
C TYR A 36 -14.48 -3.50 -15.58
N GLY A 37 -14.06 -2.49 -16.35
CA GLY A 37 -14.45 -1.10 -16.16
C GLY A 37 -13.89 -0.45 -14.88
N MET A 38 -12.80 -0.99 -14.34
CA MET A 38 -12.19 -0.54 -13.07
C MET A 38 -11.07 0.47 -13.31
N HIS A 39 -11.42 1.62 -13.90
CA HIS A 39 -10.47 2.70 -14.15
C HIS A 39 -10.15 3.47 -12.87
N GLY A 40 -8.87 3.86 -12.71
CA GLY A 40 -8.43 4.71 -11.59
C GLY A 40 -8.22 3.98 -10.27
N GLY A 41 -8.09 2.65 -10.34
CA GLY A 41 -7.73 1.77 -9.22
C GLY A 41 -8.77 0.68 -8.94
N MET A 42 -8.30 -0.43 -8.35
CA MET A 42 -9.10 -1.64 -8.14
C MET A 42 -9.37 -1.91 -6.66
N GLU A 43 -8.38 -2.41 -5.92
CA GLU A 43 -8.50 -2.59 -4.47
C GLU A 43 -8.36 -1.27 -3.71
N VAL A 44 -7.68 -0.31 -4.32
CA VAL A 44 -7.53 1.05 -3.82
C VAL A 44 -7.58 2.01 -5.01
N THR A 45 -8.31 3.12 -4.87
CA THR A 45 -8.33 4.16 -5.89
C THR A 45 -7.03 4.96 -5.86
N ASN A 46 -6.56 5.46 -7.02
CA ASN A 46 -5.37 6.30 -7.10
C ASN A 46 -5.43 7.50 -6.15
N GLU A 47 -6.62 8.09 -5.99
CA GLU A 47 -6.88 9.20 -5.07
C GLU A 47 -6.51 8.87 -3.61
N VAL A 48 -6.74 7.63 -3.14
CA VAL A 48 -6.39 7.22 -1.78
C VAL A 48 -4.91 6.87 -1.71
N PHE A 49 -4.40 6.15 -2.71
CA PHE A 49 -3.02 5.67 -2.76
C PHE A 49 -2.00 6.82 -2.76
N GLU A 50 -2.29 7.92 -3.47
CA GLU A 50 -1.43 9.11 -3.58
C GLU A 50 -1.76 10.19 -2.53
N SER A 51 -2.72 9.96 -1.63
CA SER A 51 -3.10 10.95 -0.60
C SER A 51 -2.16 10.94 0.60
N GLU A 52 -2.24 11.99 1.43
CA GLU A 52 -1.54 12.08 2.74
C GLU A 52 -1.99 11.01 3.76
N HIS A 53 -3.10 10.32 3.49
CA HIS A 53 -3.50 9.17 4.30
C HIS A 53 -2.62 7.95 3.99
N SER A 54 -2.03 7.85 2.80
CA SER A 54 -1.19 6.73 2.40
C SER A 54 0.18 6.79 3.04
N ILE A 55 0.57 5.71 3.71
CA ILE A 55 1.92 5.52 4.28
C ILE A 55 2.56 4.22 3.76
N VAL A 56 2.15 3.78 2.56
CA VAL A 56 2.56 2.49 1.98
C VAL A 56 4.07 2.42 1.70
N PHE A 57 4.71 3.55 1.40
CA PHE A 57 6.16 3.60 1.19
C PHE A 57 6.95 3.49 2.50
N ASP A 58 6.51 4.17 3.57
CA ASP A 58 7.08 3.98 4.91
C ASP A 58 6.89 2.53 5.39
N GLN A 59 5.70 1.96 5.14
CA GLN A 59 5.41 0.55 5.42
C GLN A 59 6.35 -0.37 4.63
N ALA A 60 6.59 -0.08 3.34
CA ALA A 60 7.47 -0.85 2.48
C ALA A 60 8.94 -0.76 2.94
N GLU A 61 9.42 0.41 3.33
CA GLU A 61 10.77 0.61 3.89
C GLU A 61 10.95 -0.19 5.19
N ASN A 62 9.94 -0.19 6.06
CA ASN A 62 9.96 -0.94 7.31
C ASN A 62 10.13 -2.46 7.13
N ARG A 63 9.89 -3.01 5.93
CA ARG A 63 10.24 -4.41 5.61
C ARG A 63 11.74 -4.67 5.78
N LEU A 64 12.60 -3.73 5.37
CA LEU A 64 14.06 -3.88 5.53
C LEU A 64 14.46 -3.93 7.00
N HIS A 65 13.93 -3.01 7.81
CA HIS A 65 14.25 -2.91 9.22
C HIS A 65 13.77 -4.12 10.02
N THR A 66 12.54 -4.57 9.75
CA THR A 66 11.96 -5.73 10.45
C THR A 66 12.66 -7.03 10.07
N ILE A 67 12.98 -7.26 8.79
CA ILE A 67 13.77 -8.42 8.36
C ILE A 67 15.17 -8.39 9.01
N LYS A 68 15.82 -7.23 9.06
CA LYS A 68 17.11 -7.06 9.74
C LYS A 68 17.01 -7.43 11.22
N ALA A 69 15.97 -6.98 11.92
CA ALA A 69 15.76 -7.32 13.33
C ALA A 69 15.62 -8.83 13.53
N VAL A 70 14.86 -9.52 12.67
CA VAL A 70 14.74 -10.99 12.69
C VAL A 70 16.11 -11.66 12.51
N MET A 71 16.91 -11.20 11.53
CA MET A 71 18.25 -11.75 11.31
C MET A 71 19.17 -11.53 12.52
N VAL A 72 19.17 -10.33 13.11
CA VAL A 72 19.98 -10.04 14.31
C VAL A 72 19.55 -10.93 15.47
N ALA A 73 18.24 -11.02 15.74
CA ALA A 73 17.71 -11.81 16.85
C ALA A 73 17.99 -13.32 16.74
N THR A 74 18.15 -13.84 15.52
CA THR A 74 18.30 -15.29 15.28
C THR A 74 19.73 -15.71 14.94
N LEU A 75 20.57 -14.80 14.43
CA LEU A 75 21.94 -15.12 13.97
C LEU A 75 23.04 -14.41 14.76
N SER A 76 22.74 -13.33 15.51
CA SER A 76 23.73 -12.66 16.35
C SER A 76 23.99 -13.45 17.63
N LYS A 77 25.25 -13.49 18.07
CA LYS A 77 25.65 -14.18 19.31
C LYS A 77 25.38 -13.38 20.58
N THR A 78 25.05 -12.09 20.43
CA THR A 78 24.83 -11.17 21.55
C THR A 78 23.70 -10.19 21.19
N LEU A 79 22.79 -9.98 22.14
CA LEU A 79 21.89 -8.82 22.23
C LEU A 79 22.43 -7.87 23.29
#